data_AF-A0A7X5N3U4-F1
#
_entry.id   AF-A0A7X5N3U4-F1
#
_cell.length_a   1.000
_cell.length_b   1.000
_cell.length_c   1.000
_cell.angle_alpha   90.00
_cell.angle_beta   90.00
_cell.angle_gamma   90.00
#
_symmetry.space_group_name_H-M   'P 1'
#
loop_
_entity.id
_entity.type
_entity.pdbx_description
1 polymer ?
#
loop_
_entity_poly.entity_id
_entity_poly.type
_entity_poly.pdbx_seq_one_letter_code
_entity_poly.pdbx_strand_id
1 'polypeptide(L)'
;QIAEVLAPLGIAYEPSKGGPGPDVGPISAKGGAWAWLAQDGTDYFDLHHTADDTLDKIDPKALAQNVAAYTVFAYLAAEADGDFGSRAKSVQPPSE
;
A
#
# COMPACT_ATOMS: atom_id res chain seq x y z
N GLN A 1 12.81 11.43 -0.81
CA GLN A 1 12.32 11.58 -2.20
C GLN A 1 10.86 11.14 -2.36
N ILE A 2 10.50 9.85 -2.47
CA ILE A 2 9.09 9.44 -2.72
C ILE A 2 8.12 10.04 -1.68
N ALA A 3 8.43 9.89 -0.39
CA ALA A 3 7.55 10.39 0.67
C ALA A 3 7.37 11.92 0.66
N GLU A 4 8.39 12.68 0.26
CA GLU A 4 8.32 14.15 0.14
C GLU A 4 7.40 14.56 -1.01
N VAL A 5 7.41 13.81 -2.11
CA VAL A 5 6.53 14.07 -3.28
C VAL A 5 5.07 13.69 -2.98
N LEU A 6 4.84 12.73 -2.08
CA LEU A 6 3.49 12.36 -1.64
C LEU A 6 2.90 13.33 -0.59
N ALA A 7 3.73 14.10 0.11
CA ALA A 7 3.28 14.98 1.19
C ALA A 7 2.20 16.01 0.77
N PRO A 8 2.24 16.65 -0.41
CA PRO A 8 1.17 17.54 -0.88
C PRO A 8 -0.19 16.86 -1.08
N LEU A 9 -0.24 15.53 -1.18
CA LEU A 9 -1.49 14.73 -1.24
C LEU A 9 -2.05 14.42 0.15
N GLY A 10 -1.45 14.96 1.22
CA GLY A 10 -1.83 14.69 2.61
C GLY A 10 -1.30 13.37 3.16
N ILE A 11 -0.29 12.77 2.50
CA ILE A 11 0.26 11.46 2.87
C ILE A 11 1.55 11.67 3.67
N ALA A 12 1.50 11.37 4.96
CA ALA A 12 2.65 11.47 5.84
C ALA A 12 3.58 10.24 5.74
N TYR A 13 4.87 10.45 5.96
CA TYR A 13 5.83 9.36 6.07
C TYR A 13 5.78 8.72 7.47
N GLU A 14 5.46 7.44 7.53
CA GLU A 14 5.25 6.70 8.79
C GLU A 14 6.03 5.35 8.78
N PRO A 15 7.36 5.37 8.92
CA PRO A 15 8.22 4.19 8.70
C PRO A 15 8.07 3.08 9.74
N SER A 16 7.46 3.37 10.90
CA SER A 16 7.25 2.42 12.00
C SER A 16 5.84 1.82 12.02
N LYS A 17 5.01 2.12 11.01
CA LYS A 17 3.62 1.66 10.93
C LYS A 17 3.38 0.79 9.69
N GLY A 18 2.29 0.04 9.73
CA GLY A 18 1.79 -0.71 8.60
C GLY A 18 2.39 -2.10 8.41
N GLY A 19 1.99 -2.72 7.31
CA GLY A 19 2.43 -4.03 6.88
C GLY A 19 2.17 -4.21 5.39
N PRO A 20 2.73 -5.25 4.75
CA PRO A 20 2.41 -5.58 3.38
C PRO A 20 0.91 -5.90 3.27
N GLY A 21 0.28 -5.46 2.18
CA GLY A 21 -1.11 -5.82 1.88
C GLY A 21 -1.29 -7.34 1.75
N PRO A 22 -2.53 -7.85 1.82
CA PRO A 22 -2.81 -9.29 1.90
C PRO A 22 -2.16 -10.09 0.77
N ASP A 23 -2.17 -9.57 -0.46
CA ASP A 23 -1.56 -10.24 -1.62
C ASP A 23 -0.03 -10.09 -1.68
N VAL A 24 0.52 -9.04 -1.05
CA VAL A 24 1.97 -8.76 -1.02
C VAL A 24 2.65 -9.43 0.16
N GLY A 25 1.90 -9.77 1.22
CA GLY A 25 2.40 -10.43 2.44
C GLY A 25 3.27 -11.65 2.16
N PRO A 26 2.83 -12.61 1.33
CA PRO A 26 3.64 -13.78 0.96
C PRO A 26 4.94 -13.44 0.22
N ILE A 27 4.94 -12.39 -0.61
CA ILE A 27 6.14 -11.90 -1.33
C ILE A 27 7.11 -11.25 -0.34
N SER A 28 6.60 -10.41 0.55
CA SER A 28 7.36 -9.76 1.62
C SER A 28 7.98 -10.77 2.60
N ALA A 29 7.24 -11.83 2.94
CA ALA A 29 7.74 -12.92 3.78
C ALA A 29 8.95 -13.64 3.16
N LYS A 30 9.01 -13.70 1.83
CA LYS A 30 10.17 -14.22 1.06
C LYS A 30 11.26 -13.17 0.83
N GLY A 31 11.08 -11.95 1.33
CA GLY A 31 12.06 -10.88 1.32
C GLY A 31 11.96 -9.92 0.13
N GLY A 32 10.82 -9.90 -0.57
CA GLY A 32 10.52 -8.79 -1.50
C GLY A 32 10.26 -7.49 -0.75
N ALA A 33 10.79 -6.38 -1.25
CA ALA A 33 10.46 -5.05 -0.77
C ALA A 33 8.97 -4.74 -0.97
N TRP A 34 8.41 -3.92 -0.10
CA TRP A 34 7.01 -3.52 -0.11
C TRP A 34 6.89 -2.09 0.41
N ALA A 35 5.77 -1.46 0.09
CA ALA A 35 5.35 -0.19 0.66
C ALA A 35 3.86 -0.25 1.00
N TRP A 36 3.43 0.65 1.88
CA TRP A 36 2.04 0.77 2.28
C TRP A 36 1.60 2.23 2.14
N LEU A 37 0.57 2.45 1.33
CA LEU A 37 -0.16 3.71 1.25
C LEU A 37 -1.40 3.54 2.13
N ALA A 38 -1.31 4.03 3.37
CA ALA A 38 -2.39 3.90 4.34
C ALA A 38 -3.64 4.66 3.88
N GLN A 39 -4.77 3.97 3.84
CA GLN A 39 -6.08 4.57 3.56
C GLN A 39 -6.81 4.84 4.87
N ASP A 40 -7.61 5.92 4.91
CA ASP A 40 -8.65 6.05 5.92
C ASP A 40 -9.75 5.04 5.59
N GLY A 41 -9.92 4.04 6.45
CA GLY A 41 -10.92 2.98 6.30
C GLY A 41 -11.97 3.03 7.40
N THR A 42 -12.22 4.20 8.01
CA THR A 42 -13.16 4.34 9.13
C THR A 42 -14.56 3.85 8.77
N ASP A 43 -14.98 4.01 7.52
CA ASP A 43 -16.29 3.58 6.97
C ASP A 43 -16.25 2.20 6.26
N TYR A 44 -15.06 1.64 6.04
CA TYR A 44 -14.88 0.45 5.19
C TYR A 44 -15.74 -0.74 5.63
N PHE A 45 -15.75 -1.01 6.94
CA PHE A 45 -16.46 -2.17 7.50
C PHE A 45 -17.97 -1.96 7.68
N ASP A 46 -18.48 -0.76 7.41
CA ASP A 46 -19.93 -0.53 7.37
C ASP A 46 -20.54 -1.21 6.12
N LEU A 47 -19.75 -1.38 5.06
CA LEU A 47 -20.18 -1.85 3.74
C LEU A 47 -19.54 -3.17 3.32
N HIS A 48 -18.29 -3.41 3.74
CA HIS A 48 -17.47 -4.55 3.32
C HIS A 48 -18.21 -5.89 3.45
N HIS A 49 -18.25 -6.65 2.35
CA HIS A 49 -18.93 -7.95 2.28
C HIS A 49 -20.46 -7.90 2.52
N THR A 50 -21.10 -6.76 2.27
CA THR A 50 -22.56 -6.65 2.25
C THR A 50 -23.09 -6.43 0.82
N ALA A 51 -24.41 -6.49 0.64
CA ALA A 51 -25.02 -6.13 -0.64
C ALA A 51 -24.99 -4.62 -0.93
N ASP A 52 -24.67 -3.79 0.07
CA ASP A 52 -24.61 -2.33 -0.05
C ASP A 52 -23.20 -1.81 -0.44
N ASP A 53 -22.25 -2.73 -0.68
CA ASP A 53 -20.94 -2.45 -1.29
C ASP A 53 -21.11 -2.14 -2.79
N THR A 54 -21.56 -0.92 -3.06
CA THR A 54 -21.97 -0.42 -4.37
C THR A 54 -21.27 0.89 -4.72
N LEU A 55 -21.22 1.22 -6.02
CA LEU A 55 -20.46 2.36 -6.55
C LEU A 55 -20.87 3.71 -5.94
N ASP A 56 -22.12 3.88 -5.55
CA ASP A 56 -22.62 5.13 -4.96
C ASP A 56 -22.00 5.47 -3.60
N LYS A 57 -21.30 4.52 -2.96
CA LYS A 57 -20.58 4.74 -1.71
C LYS A 57 -19.14 5.24 -1.90
N ILE A 58 -18.62 5.20 -3.12
CA ILE A 58 -17.27 5.66 -3.42
C ILE A 58 -17.25 7.20 -3.46
N ASP A 59 -16.48 7.83 -2.58
CA ASP A 59 -16.16 9.25 -2.70
C ASP A 59 -15.20 9.47 -3.89
N PRO A 60 -15.61 10.20 -4.94
CA PRO A 60 -14.76 10.48 -6.10
C PRO A 60 -13.46 11.22 -5.74
N LYS A 61 -13.45 12.03 -4.67
CA LYS A 61 -12.24 12.74 -4.23
C LYS A 61 -11.25 11.81 -3.56
N ALA A 62 -11.71 10.91 -2.69
CA ALA A 62 -10.87 9.88 -2.08
C ALA A 62 -10.26 8.97 -3.16
N LEU A 63 -11.07 8.56 -4.16
CA LEU A 63 -10.58 7.77 -5.30
C LEU A 63 -9.52 8.54 -6.10
N ALA A 64 -9.77 9.80 -6.44
CA ALA A 64 -8.80 10.63 -7.18
C ALA A 64 -7.47 10.81 -6.42
N GLN A 65 -7.52 10.99 -5.10
CA GLN A 65 -6.32 11.09 -4.27
C GLN A 65 -5.52 9.77 -4.26
N ASN A 66 -6.21 8.62 -4.19
CA ASN A 66 -5.56 7.30 -4.27
C ASN A 66 -4.89 7.10 -5.64
N VAL A 67 -5.57 7.46 -6.74
CA VAL A 67 -4.99 7.39 -8.09
C VAL A 67 -3.73 8.24 -8.20
N ALA A 68 -3.76 9.47 -7.69
CA ALA A 68 -2.60 10.34 -7.68
C ALA A 68 -1.44 9.74 -6.86
N ALA A 69 -1.72 9.22 -5.66
CA ALA A 69 -0.74 8.61 -4.79
C ALA A 69 -0.06 7.40 -5.43
N TYR A 70 -0.85 6.46 -5.95
CA TYR A 70 -0.32 5.26 -6.60
C TYR A 70 0.43 5.57 -7.90
N THR A 71 -0.04 6.54 -8.69
CA THR A 71 0.64 6.95 -9.94
C THR A 71 2.02 7.53 -9.65
N VAL A 72 2.09 8.47 -8.71
CA VAL A 72 3.36 9.08 -8.28
C VAL A 72 4.28 8.03 -7.66
N PHE A 73 3.76 7.19 -6.75
CA PHE A 73 4.53 6.14 -6.11
C PHE A 73 5.11 5.15 -7.13
N ALA A 74 4.28 4.62 -8.03
CA ALA A 74 4.69 3.65 -9.03
C ALA A 74 5.74 4.23 -9.99
N TYR A 75 5.51 5.45 -10.48
CA TYR A 75 6.46 6.14 -11.37
C TYR A 75 7.82 6.33 -10.68
N LEU A 76 7.83 6.93 -9.48
CA LEU A 76 9.08 7.20 -8.78
C LEU A 76 9.78 5.94 -8.30
N ALA A 77 9.04 4.88 -7.95
CA ALA A 77 9.64 3.60 -7.59
C ALA A 77 10.29 2.91 -8.80
N ALA A 78 9.71 3.05 -9.99
CA ALA A 78 10.27 2.52 -11.23
C ALA A 78 11.53 3.30 -11.69
N GLU A 79 11.54 4.61 -11.47
CA GLU A 79 12.66 5.50 -11.83
C GLU A 79 13.71 5.66 -10.72
N ALA A 80 13.56 4.96 -9.59
CA ALA A 80 14.48 5.09 -8.47
C ALA A 80 15.85 4.49 -8.80
N ASP A 81 16.90 5.24 -8.52
CA ASP A 81 18.26 4.70 -8.52
C ASP A 81 18.47 3.75 -7.33
N GLY A 82 19.07 2.58 -7.60
CA GLY A 82 19.46 1.61 -6.57
C GLY A 82 18.43 0.49 -6.35
N ASP A 83 18.41 -0.08 -5.13
CA ASP A 83 17.51 -1.17 -4.76
C ASP A 83 16.81 -0.90 -3.42
N PHE A 84 15.58 -1.39 -3.27
CA PHE A 84 14.76 -1.21 -2.07
C PHE A 84 15.02 -2.26 -0.96
N GLY A 85 16.13 -2.99 -1.03
CA GLY A 85 16.52 -3.99 -0.05
C GLY A 85 15.91 -5.38 -0.26
N SER A 86 15.29 -5.66 -1.42
CA SER A 86 14.75 -6.99 -1.73
C SER A 86 15.84 -8.06 -1.69
N ARG A 87 15.73 -9.06 -0.80
CA ARG A 87 16.70 -10.18 -0.68
C ARG A 87 15.95 -11.45 -0.30
N ALA A 88 16.18 -12.55 -1.01
CA ALA A 88 15.54 -13.82 -0.72
C ALA A 88 15.80 -14.27 0.74
N LYS A 89 14.74 -14.52 1.49
CA LYS A 89 14.82 -15.08 2.84
C LYS A 89 14.65 -16.61 2.80
N SER A 90 15.39 -17.32 3.65
CA SER A 90 15.15 -18.74 3.87
C SER A 90 13.78 -18.92 4.54
N VAL A 91 12.82 -19.49 3.83
CA VAL A 91 11.52 -19.85 4.41
C VAL A 91 11.66 -21.24 5.02
N GLN A 92 11.57 -21.32 6.35
CA GLN A 92 11.44 -22.59 7.04
C GLN A 92 9.94 -22.96 7.03
N PRO A 93 9.55 -24.11 6.43
CA PRO A 93 8.17 -24.55 6.48
C PRO A 93 7.71 -24.72 7.93
N PRO A 94 6.43 -24.46 8.26
CA PRO A 94 5.89 -24.84 9.56
C PRO A 94 6.08 -26.35 9.75
N SER A 95 6.50 -26.75 10.95
CA SER A 95 6.44 -28.16 11.36
C SER A 95 4.96 -28.54 11.51
N GLU A 96 4.56 -29.63 10.85
CA GLU A 96 3.27 -30.29 11.10
C GLU A 96 3.14 -30.75 12.56
#